data_AF-A0A1Z4BT82-F1
#
_entry.id   AF-A0A1Z4BT82-F1
#
_cell.length_a   1.000
_cell.length_b   1.000
_cell.length_c   1.000
_cell.angle_alpha   90.00
_cell.angle_beta   90.00
_cell.angle_gamma   90.00
#
_symmetry.space_group_name_H-M   'P 1'
#
loop_
_entity.id
_entity.type
_entity.pdbx_description
1 polymer ?
#
loop_
_entity_poly.entity_id
_entity_poly.type
_entity_poly.pdbx_seq_one_letter_code
_entity_poly.pdbx_strand_id
1 'polypeptide(L)'
;MSSTTPYFGLIINVKLKNLLEQFNIPKYKFYPIVLFRNKINVKDYYWFNFYDDIFQYIDMKKSKFILKWRDIIQEFCFTSKEFYLSKEQETFGDFEKNLIIKEVYLLNSFPKYDIFHFEGRNIISEKLLNAFQENNITGYEVSEYDILKTE
;
A
#
# COMPACT_ATOMS: atom_id res chain seq x y z
N MET A 1 -5.72 18.53 -0.95
CA MET A 1 -4.94 17.65 -1.86
C MET A 1 -5.31 16.22 -1.50
N SER A 2 -5.82 15.40 -2.43
CA SER A 2 -6.10 13.99 -2.10
C SER A 2 -4.77 13.27 -1.82
N SER A 3 -4.72 12.48 -0.75
CA SER A 3 -3.56 11.71 -0.29
C SER A 3 -3.19 10.53 -1.21
N THR A 4 -3.83 10.41 -2.37
CA THR A 4 -3.38 9.51 -3.43
C THR A 4 -2.18 10.14 -4.13
N THR A 5 -1.00 10.09 -3.50
CA THR A 5 0.26 10.53 -4.10
C THR A 5 0.52 9.76 -5.40
N PRO A 6 0.47 10.41 -6.58
CA PRO A 6 0.81 9.76 -7.85
C PRO A 6 2.31 9.51 -8.03
N TYR A 7 3.12 9.80 -7.00
CA TYR A 7 4.58 9.72 -7.00
C TYR A 7 5.13 8.47 -6.30
N PHE A 8 4.29 7.51 -5.95
CA PHE A 8 4.76 6.28 -5.33
C PHE A 8 5.36 5.34 -6.36
N GLY A 9 6.58 4.85 -6.12
CA GLY A 9 7.17 3.79 -6.93
C GLY A 9 8.45 3.25 -6.32
N LEU A 10 8.78 2.02 -6.68
CA LEU A 10 9.91 1.27 -6.11
C LEU A 10 11.05 1.22 -7.11
N ILE A 11 12.28 1.41 -6.65
CA ILE A 11 13.47 1.12 -7.45
C ILE A 11 13.74 -0.37 -7.33
N ILE A 12 13.66 -1.10 -8.43
CA ILE A 12 13.84 -2.55 -8.46
C ILE A 12 14.90 -2.95 -9.49
N ASN A 13 15.57 -4.07 -9.28
CA ASN A 13 16.47 -4.63 -10.27
C ASN A 13 15.72 -5.52 -11.27
N VAL A 14 16.41 -5.96 -12.33
CA VAL A 14 15.84 -6.86 -13.35
C VAL A 14 15.33 -8.18 -12.79
N LYS A 15 15.96 -8.72 -11.74
CA LYS A 15 15.53 -9.98 -11.10
C LYS A 15 14.14 -9.83 -10.48
N LEU A 16 13.93 -8.78 -9.69
CA LEU A 16 12.64 -8.51 -9.07
C LEU A 16 11.59 -8.11 -10.12
N LYS A 17 11.96 -7.35 -11.16
CA LYS A 17 11.05 -7.04 -12.29
C LYS A 17 10.48 -8.33 -12.91
N ASN A 18 11.35 -9.26 -13.29
CA ASN A 18 10.95 -10.50 -13.96
C ASN A 18 10.12 -11.41 -13.04
N LEU A 19 10.34 -11.32 -11.72
CA LEU A 19 9.51 -12.02 -10.74
C LEU A 19 8.11 -11.40 -10.67
N LEU A 20 8.02 -10.08 -10.51
CA LEU A 20 6.76 -9.33 -10.39
C LEU A 20 5.84 -9.50 -11.60
N GLU A 21 6.39 -9.68 -12.80
CA GLU A 21 5.60 -9.94 -14.03
C GLU A 21 4.76 -11.24 -13.97
N GLN A 22 5.01 -12.12 -13.00
CA GLN A 22 4.29 -13.39 -12.80
C GLN A 22 3.12 -13.27 -11.82
N PHE A 23 2.90 -12.10 -11.24
CA PHE A 23 1.92 -11.86 -10.18
C PHE A 23 0.77 -10.96 -10.64
N ASN A 24 -0.34 -11.02 -9.92
CA ASN A 24 -1.49 -10.18 -10.17
C ASN A 24 -1.25 -8.80 -9.57
N ILE A 25 -0.74 -7.88 -10.37
CA ILE A 25 -0.42 -6.51 -9.96
C ILE A 25 -1.46 -5.58 -10.60
N PRO A 26 -1.95 -4.54 -9.89
CA PRO A 26 -2.78 -3.52 -10.51
C PRO A 26 -2.02 -2.82 -11.64
N LYS A 27 -2.70 -1.97 -12.41
CA LYS A 27 -2.09 -1.32 -13.58
C LYS A 27 -0.71 -0.73 -13.25
N TYR A 28 0.32 -1.27 -13.90
CA TYR A 28 1.71 -0.98 -13.59
C TYR A 28 2.55 -0.62 -14.81
N LYS A 29 3.72 -0.02 -14.55
CA LYS A 29 4.77 0.25 -15.52
C LYS A 29 6.15 0.07 -14.88
N PHE A 30 7.10 -0.42 -15.68
CA PHE A 30 8.52 -0.45 -15.34
C PHE A 30 9.24 0.55 -16.24
N TYR A 31 9.73 1.64 -15.65
CA TYR A 31 10.53 2.62 -16.37
C TYR A 31 12.02 2.32 -16.18
N PRO A 32 12.80 2.02 -17.24
CA PRO A 32 14.22 1.78 -17.08
C PRO A 32 14.91 3.05 -16.56
N ILE A 33 15.80 2.89 -15.57
CA ILE A 33 16.55 3.98 -14.97
C ILE A 33 18.04 3.62 -14.87
N VAL A 34 18.90 4.63 -14.85
CA VAL A 34 20.32 4.47 -14.54
C VAL A 34 20.54 4.94 -13.10
N LEU A 35 21.05 4.06 -12.25
CA LEU A 35 21.41 4.43 -10.89
C LEU A 35 22.87 4.86 -10.83
N PHE A 36 23.14 5.93 -10.09
CA PHE A 36 24.49 6.37 -9.79
C PHE A 36 24.82 5.98 -8.34
N ARG A 37 25.63 4.93 -8.17
CA ARG A 37 26.08 4.47 -6.85
C ARG A 37 27.58 4.64 -6.76
N ASN A 38 28.05 5.44 -5.80
CA ASN A 38 29.48 5.72 -5.61
C ASN A 38 30.20 6.20 -6.90
N LYS A 39 29.53 7.07 -7.68
CA LYS A 39 30.00 7.55 -8.99
C LYS A 39 30.13 6.49 -10.09
N ILE A 40 29.56 5.30 -9.88
CA ILE A 40 29.51 4.22 -10.87
C ILE A 40 28.07 4.09 -11.38
N ASN A 41 27.93 3.96 -12.70
CA ASN A 41 26.66 3.68 -13.35
C ASN A 41 26.28 2.23 -13.12
N VAL A 42 25.16 2.01 -12.45
CA VAL A 42 24.55 0.70 -12.28
C VAL A 42 23.34 0.61 -13.20
N LYS A 43 23.38 -0.35 -14.13
CA LYS A 43 22.32 -0.63 -15.10
C LYS A 43 21.35 -1.68 -14.56
N ASP A 44 20.32 -1.98 -15.34
CA ASP A 44 19.34 -3.03 -15.08
C ASP A 44 18.46 -2.77 -13.84
N TYR A 45 18.19 -1.49 -13.60
CA TYR A 45 17.23 -1.01 -12.61
C TYR A 45 16.05 -0.33 -13.29
N TYR A 46 14.91 -0.42 -12.62
CA TYR A 46 13.64 0.10 -13.07
C TYR A 46 12.96 0.85 -11.95
N TRP A 47 12.32 1.96 -12.29
CA TRP A 47 11.29 2.55 -11.44
C TRP A 47 9.97 1.83 -11.71
N PHE A 48 9.58 0.98 -10.76
CA PHE A 48 8.33 0.24 -10.75
C PHE A 48 7.24 1.11 -10.14
N ASN A 49 6.30 1.53 -10.98
CA ASN A 49 5.14 2.31 -10.58
C ASN A 49 3.89 1.48 -10.84
N PHE A 50 3.04 1.36 -9.84
CA PHE A 50 1.73 0.73 -9.96
C PHE A 50 0.70 1.62 -9.28
N TYR A 51 -0.52 1.59 -9.80
CA TYR A 51 -1.60 2.42 -9.28
C TYR A 51 -2.91 1.65 -9.28
N ASP A 52 -3.61 1.76 -8.16
CA ASP A 52 -5.00 1.35 -8.04
C ASP A 52 -5.72 2.22 -7.00
N ASP A 53 -7.01 2.43 -7.21
CA ASP A 53 -7.87 3.05 -6.22
C ASP A 53 -8.48 1.97 -5.31
N ILE A 54 -7.70 1.51 -4.33
CA ILE A 54 -8.09 0.40 -3.45
C ILE A 54 -9.41 0.67 -2.70
N PHE A 55 -9.76 1.95 -2.49
CA PHE A 55 -11.01 2.33 -1.82
C PHE A 55 -12.27 1.88 -2.58
N GLN A 56 -12.19 1.62 -3.88
CA GLN A 56 -13.32 1.07 -4.65
C GLN A 56 -13.65 -0.39 -4.27
N TYR A 57 -12.72 -1.07 -3.60
CA TYR A 57 -12.84 -2.46 -3.17
C TYR A 57 -13.01 -2.60 -1.66
N ILE A 58 -13.23 -1.52 -0.92
CA ILE A 58 -13.44 -1.55 0.54
C ILE A 58 -14.93 -1.43 0.84
N ASP A 59 -15.47 -2.34 1.66
CA ASP A 59 -16.76 -2.15 2.30
C ASP A 59 -16.61 -1.11 3.40
N MET A 60 -16.88 0.15 3.04
CA MET A 60 -16.76 1.28 3.93
C MET A 60 -17.63 1.09 5.19
N LYS A 61 -18.88 0.64 5.01
CA LYS A 61 -19.85 0.57 6.12
C LYS A 61 -19.44 -0.46 7.17
N LYS A 62 -18.81 -1.56 6.74
CA LYS A 62 -18.34 -2.64 7.61
C LYS A 62 -16.96 -2.36 8.21
N SER A 63 -16.13 -1.57 7.53
CA SER A 63 -14.80 -1.16 7.97
C SER A 63 -14.85 -0.15 9.12
N LYS A 64 -13.85 -0.20 10.01
CA LYS A 64 -13.81 0.59 11.25
C LYS A 64 -12.46 1.25 11.49
N PHE A 65 -12.51 2.46 12.03
CA PHE A 65 -11.34 3.18 12.50
C PHE A 65 -11.62 3.86 13.84
N ILE A 66 -10.54 4.24 14.51
CA ILE A 66 -10.53 5.03 15.72
C ILE A 66 -9.90 6.39 15.40
N LEU A 67 -10.57 7.46 15.81
CA LEU A 67 -9.94 8.76 15.98
C LEU A 67 -9.58 8.92 17.46
N LYS A 68 -8.29 9.01 17.75
CA LYS A 68 -7.76 9.28 19.08
C LYS A 68 -7.32 10.73 19.16
N TRP A 69 -7.78 11.46 20.16
CA TRP A 69 -7.30 12.79 20.50
C TRP A 69 -7.00 12.85 22.00
N ARG A 70 -5.73 12.98 22.38
CA ARG A 70 -5.27 12.85 23.78
C ARG A 70 -5.81 11.54 24.41
N ASP A 71 -6.63 11.66 25.45
CA ASP A 71 -7.25 10.52 26.15
C ASP A 71 -8.64 10.13 25.59
N ILE A 72 -9.15 10.90 24.63
CA ILE A 72 -10.46 10.64 24.00
C ILE A 72 -10.26 9.69 22.82
N ILE A 73 -11.01 8.59 22.84
CA ILE A 73 -11.04 7.57 21.79
C ILE A 73 -12.47 7.52 21.24
N GLN A 74 -12.61 7.75 19.93
CA GLN A 74 -13.90 7.66 19.25
C GLN A 74 -13.78 6.66 18.09
N GLU A 75 -14.68 5.68 18.05
CA GLU A 75 -14.75 4.70 16.97
C GLU A 75 -15.78 5.12 15.93
N PHE A 76 -15.44 4.91 14.66
CA PHE A 76 -16.27 5.26 13.51
C PHE A 76 -16.24 4.14 12.46
N CYS A 77 -17.37 3.92 11.79
CA CYS A 77 -17.38 3.23 10.50
C CYS A 77 -16.92 4.18 9.38
N PHE A 78 -16.34 3.64 8.32
CA PHE A 78 -16.07 4.44 7.13
C PHE A 78 -17.43 4.73 6.48
N THR A 79 -17.89 5.98 6.50
CA THR A 79 -19.18 6.31 5.86
C THR A 79 -19.03 6.48 4.36
N SER A 80 -17.88 6.99 3.91
CA SER A 80 -17.44 7.04 2.51
C SER A 80 -15.92 7.22 2.42
N LYS A 81 -15.37 7.12 1.20
CA LYS A 81 -13.97 7.47 0.91
C LYS A 81 -13.67 8.93 1.28
N GLU A 82 -14.55 9.85 0.93
CA GLU A 82 -14.39 11.29 1.20
C GLU A 82 -14.40 11.56 2.70
N PHE A 83 -15.27 10.88 3.46
CA PHE A 83 -15.27 10.97 4.91
C PHE A 83 -13.94 10.50 5.51
N TYR A 84 -13.46 9.33 5.07
CA TYR A 84 -12.17 8.81 5.50
C TYR A 84 -11.03 9.80 5.23
N LEU A 85 -10.92 10.28 3.98
CA LEU A 85 -9.89 11.24 3.57
C LEU A 85 -9.99 12.57 4.34
N SER A 86 -11.20 13.01 4.67
CA SER A 86 -11.38 14.23 5.48
C SER A 86 -10.85 14.08 6.89
N LYS A 87 -10.99 12.88 7.50
CA LYS A 87 -10.47 12.58 8.83
C LYS A 87 -8.97 12.38 8.82
N GLU A 88 -8.43 11.72 7.80
CA GLU A 88 -6.99 11.65 7.57
C GLU A 88 -6.37 13.06 7.47
N GLN A 89 -6.96 13.93 6.65
CA GLN A 89 -6.50 15.32 6.52
C GLN A 89 -6.62 16.12 7.82
N GLU A 90 -7.67 15.91 8.61
CA GLU A 90 -7.84 16.53 9.93
C GLU A 90 -6.69 16.16 10.86
N THR A 91 -6.22 14.90 10.83
CA THR A 91 -5.09 14.44 11.65
C THR A 91 -3.74 14.95 11.17
N PHE A 92 -3.56 15.19 9.87
CA PHE A 92 -2.29 15.67 9.32
C PHE A 92 -1.89 17.06 9.86
N GLY A 93 -2.88 17.90 10.19
CA GLY A 93 -2.66 19.24 10.75
C GLY A 93 -2.56 19.31 12.28
N ASP A 94 -2.82 18.21 12.99
CA ASP A 94 -2.94 18.18 14.45
C ASP A 94 -2.22 16.96 15.02
N PHE A 95 -1.01 17.19 15.55
CA PHE A 95 -0.16 16.14 16.10
C PHE A 95 -0.76 15.41 17.32
N GLU A 96 -1.79 15.97 17.96
CA GLU A 96 -2.49 15.31 19.06
C GLU A 96 -3.56 14.32 18.58
N LYS A 97 -3.94 14.40 17.30
CA LYS A 97 -4.93 13.52 16.68
C LYS A 97 -4.26 12.40 15.91
N ASN A 98 -4.72 11.17 16.14
CA ASN A 98 -4.26 9.99 15.44
C ASN A 98 -5.45 9.21 14.88
N LEU A 99 -5.39 8.92 13.58
CA LEU A 99 -6.32 8.02 12.92
C LEU A 99 -5.73 6.61 12.95
N ILE A 100 -6.44 5.67 13.56
CA ILE A 100 -6.01 4.27 13.72
C ILE A 100 -7.04 3.39 13.03
N ILE A 101 -6.64 2.72 11.96
CA ILE A 101 -7.50 1.76 11.29
C ILE A 101 -7.54 0.47 12.10
N LYS A 102 -8.74 -0.04 12.36
CA LYS A 102 -8.96 -1.27 13.15
C LYS A 102 -9.23 -2.46 12.25
N GLU A 103 -10.18 -2.29 11.34
CA GLU A 103 -10.67 -3.34 10.46
C GLU A 103 -10.99 -2.74 9.10
N VAL A 104 -10.53 -3.39 8.03
CA VAL A 104 -10.86 -3.03 6.65
C VAL A 104 -11.38 -4.26 5.96
N TYR A 105 -12.65 -4.24 5.60
CA TYR A 105 -13.30 -5.34 4.89
C TYR A 105 -13.21 -5.12 3.39
N LEU A 106 -12.59 -6.06 2.69
CA LEU A 106 -12.51 -6.04 1.23
C LEU A 106 -13.76 -6.68 0.63
N LEU A 107 -14.33 -6.01 -0.37
CA LEU A 107 -15.46 -6.51 -1.16
C LEU A 107 -15.05 -7.75 -1.95
N ASN A 108 -16.02 -8.63 -2.22
CA ASN A 108 -15.84 -9.80 -3.08
C ASN A 108 -15.38 -9.44 -4.51
N SER A 109 -15.56 -8.19 -4.94
CA SER A 109 -15.07 -7.66 -6.22
C SER A 109 -13.57 -7.37 -6.22
N PHE A 110 -12.88 -7.44 -5.08
CA PHE A 110 -11.45 -7.20 -5.00
C PHE A 110 -10.69 -8.18 -5.92
N PRO A 111 -9.84 -7.70 -6.85
CA PRO A 111 -9.17 -8.56 -7.83
C PRO A 111 -8.16 -9.55 -7.26
N LYS A 112 -7.94 -9.54 -5.93
CA LYS A 112 -6.91 -10.34 -5.23
C LYS A 112 -5.51 -10.00 -5.75
N TYR A 113 -5.18 -8.71 -5.72
CA TYR A 113 -3.84 -8.26 -6.08
C TYR A 113 -2.79 -8.81 -5.13
N ASP A 114 -1.67 -9.23 -5.69
CA ASP A 114 -0.50 -9.72 -4.97
C ASP A 114 0.35 -8.58 -4.39
N ILE A 115 0.17 -7.35 -4.90
CA ILE A 115 0.72 -6.12 -4.32
C ILE A 115 -0.21 -4.94 -4.59
N PHE A 116 -0.45 -4.11 -3.58
CA PHE A 116 -1.15 -2.84 -3.72
C PHE A 116 -0.71 -1.85 -2.62
N HIS A 117 -1.02 -0.57 -2.82
CA HIS A 117 -0.68 0.49 -1.89
C HIS A 117 -1.91 0.87 -1.07
N PHE A 118 -1.77 0.88 0.25
CA PHE A 118 -2.81 1.32 1.17
C PHE A 118 -2.14 1.91 2.40
N GLU A 119 -2.58 3.09 2.84
CA GLU A 119 -2.15 3.69 4.11
C GLU A 119 -0.63 3.91 4.22
N GLY A 120 -0.02 4.38 3.14
CA GLY A 120 1.42 4.63 3.08
C GLY A 120 2.27 3.36 3.04
N ARG A 121 1.65 2.18 2.91
CA ARG A 121 2.32 0.88 2.92
C ARG A 121 2.06 0.12 1.63
N ASN A 122 3.04 -0.70 1.25
CA ASN A 122 2.79 -1.74 0.27
C ASN A 122 2.34 -2.99 1.00
N ILE A 123 1.15 -3.45 0.66
CA ILE A 123 0.61 -4.71 1.12
C ILE A 123 0.92 -5.73 0.05
N ILE A 124 1.51 -6.85 0.45
CA ILE A 124 1.85 -7.97 -0.44
C ILE A 124 1.11 -9.23 -0.01
N SER A 125 0.76 -10.09 -0.97
CA SER A 125 0.23 -11.42 -0.66
C SER A 125 1.32 -12.31 -0.07
N GLU A 126 0.91 -13.29 0.73
CA GLU A 126 1.79 -14.35 1.23
C GLU A 126 2.47 -15.09 0.07
N LYS A 127 1.74 -15.32 -1.03
CA LYS A 127 2.27 -15.90 -2.26
C LYS A 127 3.46 -15.11 -2.82
N LEU A 128 3.36 -13.77 -2.87
CA LEU A 128 4.45 -12.92 -3.34
C LEU A 128 5.63 -12.91 -2.35
N LEU A 129 5.35 -12.90 -1.05
CA LEU A 129 6.37 -12.99 -0.01
C LEU A 129 7.17 -14.30 -0.11
N ASN A 130 6.49 -15.44 -0.26
CA ASN A 130 7.13 -16.74 -0.42
C ASN A 130 8.03 -16.76 -1.66
N ALA A 131 7.56 -16.18 -2.77
CA ALA A 131 8.37 -16.07 -3.98
C ALA A 131 9.60 -15.17 -3.79
N PHE A 132 9.52 -14.11 -2.97
CA PHE A 132 10.69 -13.31 -2.60
C PHE A 132 11.73 -14.15 -1.86
N GLN A 133 11.28 -14.96 -0.90
CA GLN A 133 12.13 -15.83 -0.09
C GLN A 133 12.78 -16.93 -0.95
N GLU A 134 11.99 -17.65 -1.73
CA GLU A 134 12.45 -18.72 -2.65
C GLU A 134 13.47 -18.20 -3.68
N ASN A 135 13.25 -16.98 -4.17
CA ASN A 135 14.15 -16.36 -5.13
C ASN A 135 15.29 -15.58 -4.48
N ASN A 136 15.47 -15.60 -3.15
CA ASN A 136 16.51 -14.83 -2.46
C ASN A 136 16.50 -13.34 -2.87
N ILE A 137 15.32 -12.72 -2.87
CA ILE A 137 15.16 -11.26 -2.99
C ILE A 137 15.61 -10.64 -1.66
N THR A 138 16.25 -9.47 -1.71
CA THR A 138 16.74 -8.76 -0.53
C THR A 138 16.31 -7.29 -0.56
N GLY A 139 16.51 -6.56 0.54
CA GLY A 139 16.20 -5.13 0.61
C GLY A 139 14.72 -4.82 0.87
N TYR A 140 14.01 -5.74 1.54
CA TYR A 140 12.66 -5.51 2.04
C TYR A 140 12.58 -5.84 3.53
N GLU A 141 11.66 -5.18 4.21
CA GLU A 141 11.20 -5.53 5.56
C GLU A 141 9.72 -5.84 5.47
N VAL A 142 9.29 -6.86 6.20
CA VAL A 142 7.90 -7.31 6.19
C VAL A 142 7.41 -7.49 7.61
N SER A 143 6.16 -7.11 7.83
CA SER A 143 5.41 -7.31 9.06
C SER A 143 4.00 -7.73 8.69
N GLU A 144 3.38 -8.54 9.54
CA GLU A 144 2.00 -8.96 9.36
C GLU A 144 1.04 -7.76 9.35
N TYR A 145 -0.04 -7.86 8.56
CA TYR A 145 -1.03 -6.81 8.39
C TYR A 145 -2.45 -7.36 8.55
N ASP A 146 -2.84 -7.57 9.81
CA ASP A 146 -4.11 -8.23 10.18
C ASP A 146 -5.36 -7.34 10.09
N ILE A 147 -5.19 -6.10 9.63
CA ILE A 147 -6.28 -5.14 9.52
C ILE A 147 -7.24 -5.51 8.38
N LEU A 148 -6.73 -6.11 7.30
CA LEU A 148 -7.56 -6.53 6.16
C LEU A 148 -8.34 -7.80 6.49
N LYS A 149 -9.63 -7.77 6.20
CA LYS A 149 -10.56 -8.89 6.34
C LYS A 149 -11.21 -9.16 4.99
N THR A 150 -11.32 -10.43 4.61
CA THR A 150 -12.21 -10.85 3.53
C THR A 150 -13.59 -11.12 4.09
N GLU A 151 -14.63 -10.86 3.31
CA GLU A 151 -16.01 -11.25 3.68
C GLU A 151 -16.20 -12.75 3.83
#